data_AF-A0AA50E0V3-F1
#
_entry.id   AF-A0AA50E0V3-F1
#
_cell.length_a   1.000
_cell.length_b   1.000
_cell.length_c   1.000
_cell.angle_alpha   90.00
_cell.angle_beta   90.00
_cell.angle_gamma   90.00
#
_symmetry.space_group_name_H-M   'P 1'
#
loop_
_entity.id
_entity.type
_entity.pdbx_description
1 polymer ?
#
loop_
_entity_poly.entity_id
_entity_poly.type
_entity_poly.pdbx_seq_one_letter_code
_entity_poly.pdbx_strand_id
1 'polypeptide(L)'
;MLQELNLAQYGLEYLFCDPSVFCPGLDGQAFMSYRSLEKTCAHIATYSPRDAEKYRQFVNYWTDLLNAVQPAFNAPPQALLDLALNYGWENLKSVLAIAGSKTKALDFIRTMIGSPEDVLNEWFDSERVKAPLARLCSEIGAPHPKRAVAPA
;
A
#
# COMPACT_ATOMS: atom_id res chain seq x y z
N MET A 1 -13.31 4.93 15.41
CA MET A 1 -13.38 3.91 16.47
C MET A 1 -12.56 4.23 17.73
N LEU A 2 -11.24 4.50 17.67
CA LEU A 2 -10.46 4.90 18.88
C LEU A 2 -10.50 6.41 19.20
N GLN A 3 -10.53 7.29 18.19
CA GLN A 3 -10.65 8.75 18.41
C GLN A 3 -12.00 9.17 19.02
N GLU A 4 -13.06 8.39 18.78
CA GLU A 4 -14.40 8.60 19.34
C GLU A 4 -14.45 8.42 20.87
N LEU A 5 -13.46 7.72 21.45
CA LEU A 5 -13.37 7.47 22.89
C LEU A 5 -12.73 8.65 23.66
N ASN A 6 -12.30 9.70 22.97
CA ASN A 6 -11.71 10.93 23.52
C ASN A 6 -10.58 10.69 24.53
N LEU A 7 -9.80 9.61 24.33
CA LEU A 7 -8.80 9.11 25.29
C LEU A 7 -7.63 10.06 25.52
N ALA A 8 -7.44 11.05 24.65
CA ALA A 8 -6.45 12.11 24.83
C ALA A 8 -6.67 12.88 26.16
N GLN A 9 -7.92 13.07 26.58
CA GLN A 9 -8.25 13.71 27.87
C GLN A 9 -7.85 12.87 29.09
N TYR A 10 -7.62 11.58 28.89
CA TYR A 10 -7.15 10.64 29.91
C TYR A 10 -5.64 10.34 29.79
N GLY A 11 -4.90 11.17 29.04
CA GLY A 11 -3.43 11.09 28.93
C GLY A 11 -2.91 10.15 27.85
N LEU A 12 -3.74 9.71 26.89
CA LEU A 12 -3.25 8.94 25.75
C LEU A 12 -2.47 9.86 24.78
N GLU A 13 -1.17 9.62 24.66
CA GLU A 13 -0.29 10.26 23.68
C GLU A 13 0.16 9.23 22.63
N TYR A 14 0.04 9.59 21.34
CA TYR A 14 0.51 8.77 20.24
C TYR A 14 1.96 9.15 19.89
N LEU A 15 2.89 8.25 20.22
CA LEU A 15 4.26 8.35 19.75
C LEU A 15 4.38 7.68 18.38
N PHE A 16 4.96 8.41 17.42
CA PHE A 16 5.19 7.90 16.07
C PHE A 16 6.67 7.58 15.89
N CYS A 17 6.98 6.36 15.44
CA CYS A 17 8.33 6.03 15.01
C CYS A 17 8.58 6.66 13.63
N ASP A 18 9.57 7.57 13.56
CA ASP A 18 10.06 8.18 12.33
C ASP A 18 11.60 8.06 12.31
N PRO A 19 12.20 7.31 11.37
CA PRO A 19 11.58 6.64 10.22
C PRO A 19 10.68 5.47 10.62
N SER A 20 9.64 5.24 9.81
CA SER A 20 8.66 4.15 10.01
C SER A 20 9.17 2.81 9.45
N VAL A 21 10.05 2.84 8.46
CA VAL A 21 10.76 1.66 7.95
C VAL A 21 12.24 1.94 7.93
N PHE A 22 13.03 0.98 8.39
CA PHE A 22 14.47 0.97 8.29
C PHE A 22 14.92 -0.39 7.74
N CYS A 23 15.60 -0.37 6.60
CA CYS A 23 16.19 -1.57 5.99
C CYS A 23 17.67 -1.32 5.70
N PRO A 24 18.58 -1.96 6.45
CA PRO A 24 20.01 -1.75 6.27
C PRO A 24 20.49 -2.35 4.96
N GLY A 25 21.25 -1.58 4.17
CA GLY A 25 21.99 -2.08 3.02
C GLY A 25 23.33 -2.68 3.43
N LEU A 26 23.90 -3.48 2.54
CA LEU A 26 25.19 -4.14 2.74
C LEU A 26 26.38 -3.17 2.74
N ASP A 27 26.20 -1.98 2.20
CA ASP A 27 27.20 -0.92 2.03
C ASP A 27 27.15 0.14 3.16
N GLY A 28 26.40 -0.11 4.23
CA GLY A 28 26.25 0.80 5.36
C GLY A 28 25.26 1.94 5.13
N GLN A 29 24.68 2.06 3.93
CA GLN A 29 23.54 2.93 3.67
C GLN A 29 22.24 2.15 3.87
N ALA A 30 21.23 2.77 4.46
CA ALA A 30 19.93 2.14 4.71
C ALA A 30 18.83 2.77 3.84
N PHE A 31 17.87 1.96 3.42
CA PHE A 31 16.57 2.48 2.99
C PHE A 31 15.78 2.90 4.23
N MET A 32 15.27 4.13 4.20
CA MET A 32 14.41 4.68 5.24
C MET A 32 13.17 5.27 4.60
N SER A 33 12.00 4.87 5.11
CA SER A 33 10.75 5.59 4.83
C SER A 33 10.32 6.37 6.06
N TYR A 34 9.81 7.56 5.80
CA TYR A 34 9.35 8.50 6.80
C TYR A 34 7.86 8.69 6.66
N ARG A 35 7.24 9.25 7.70
CA ARG A 35 5.82 9.62 7.61
C ARG A 35 5.56 10.68 6.52
N SER A 36 6.53 11.55 6.23
CA SER A 36 6.49 12.48 5.10
C SER A 36 7.00 11.80 3.83
N LEU A 37 6.18 11.84 2.78
CA LEU A 37 6.56 11.38 1.45
C LEU A 37 7.75 12.18 0.91
N GLU A 38 7.78 13.48 1.16
CA GLU A 38 8.84 14.39 0.73
C GLU A 38 10.18 14.01 1.35
N LYS A 39 10.20 13.72 2.67
CA LYS A 39 11.41 13.24 3.36
C LYS A 39 11.88 11.91 2.78
N THR A 40 10.96 10.99 2.50
CA THR A 40 11.29 9.69 1.90
C THR A 40 11.89 9.86 0.50
N CYS A 41 11.26 10.66 -0.36
CA CYS A 41 11.79 10.95 -1.69
C CYS A 41 13.15 11.67 -1.61
N ALA A 42 13.33 12.61 -0.69
CA ALA A 42 14.61 13.30 -0.50
C ALA A 42 15.72 12.33 -0.08
N HIS A 43 15.43 11.38 0.81
CA HIS A 43 16.35 10.31 1.18
C HIS A 43 16.71 9.42 -0.01
N ILE A 44 15.72 8.95 -0.78
CA ILE A 44 15.95 8.11 -1.97
C ILE A 44 16.78 8.88 -3.01
N ALA A 45 16.54 10.18 -3.17
CA ALA A 45 17.24 11.02 -4.14
C ALA A 45 18.75 11.13 -3.88
N THR A 46 19.22 10.84 -2.65
CA THR A 46 20.66 10.83 -2.32
C THR A 46 21.43 9.77 -3.09
N TYR A 47 20.78 8.68 -3.52
CA TYR A 47 21.40 7.59 -4.26
C TYR A 47 20.68 7.23 -5.57
N SER A 48 19.42 7.64 -5.76
CA SER A 48 18.69 7.45 -7.01
C SER A 48 17.61 8.54 -7.20
N PRO A 49 17.94 9.65 -7.92
CA PRO A 49 16.97 10.71 -8.20
C PRO A 49 15.77 10.21 -9.03
N ARG A 50 15.99 9.28 -9.95
CA ARG A 50 14.92 8.66 -10.76
C ARG A 50 13.96 7.88 -9.87
N ASP A 51 14.49 7.03 -8.99
CA ASP A 51 13.63 6.21 -8.12
C ASP A 51 12.90 7.06 -7.09
N ALA A 52 13.44 8.21 -6.67
CA ALA A 52 12.73 9.15 -5.80
C ALA A 52 11.47 9.71 -6.47
N GLU A 53 11.56 10.06 -7.75
CA GLU A 53 10.41 10.56 -8.52
C GLU A 53 9.41 9.42 -8.80
N LYS A 54 9.90 8.25 -9.19
CA LYS A 54 9.06 7.06 -9.37
C LYS A 54 8.37 6.63 -8.07
N TYR A 55 9.03 6.75 -6.93
CA TYR A 55 8.46 6.43 -5.63
C TYR A 55 7.27 7.34 -5.30
N ARG A 56 7.39 8.64 -5.58
CA ARG A 56 6.27 9.58 -5.44
C ARG A 56 5.08 9.19 -6.31
N GLN A 57 5.34 8.90 -7.58
CA GLN A 57 4.29 8.49 -8.52
C GLN A 57 3.63 7.17 -8.10
N PHE A 58 4.43 6.21 -7.65
CA PHE A 58 3.98 4.91 -7.15
C PHE A 58 3.08 5.07 -5.91
N VAL A 59 3.52 5.83 -4.90
CA VAL A 59 2.72 6.07 -3.68
C VAL A 59 1.41 6.78 -3.99
N ASN A 60 1.43 7.79 -4.86
CA ASN A 60 0.20 8.51 -5.25
C ASN A 60 -0.76 7.57 -6.00
N TYR A 61 -0.26 6.78 -6.95
CA TYR A 61 -1.05 5.79 -7.68
C TYR A 61 -1.74 4.80 -6.73
N TRP A 62 -1.00 4.22 -5.78
CA TRP A 62 -1.55 3.29 -4.79
C TRP A 62 -2.50 3.97 -3.80
N THR A 63 -2.25 5.22 -3.43
CA THR A 63 -3.13 5.99 -2.53
C THR A 63 -4.48 6.24 -3.18
N ASP A 64 -4.49 6.73 -4.42
CA ASP A 64 -5.72 6.97 -5.19
C ASP A 64 -6.53 5.68 -5.36
N LEU A 65 -5.83 4.59 -5.67
CA LEU A 65 -6.42 3.28 -5.81
C LEU A 65 -7.03 2.76 -4.50
N LEU A 66 -6.28 2.78 -3.40
CA LEU A 66 -6.75 2.30 -2.10
C LEU A 66 -7.94 3.13 -1.62
N ASN A 67 -7.93 4.45 -1.82
CA ASN A 67 -9.07 5.32 -1.52
C ASN A 67 -10.32 4.92 -2.30
N ALA A 68 -10.15 4.48 -3.55
CA ALA A 68 -11.27 4.06 -4.38
C ALA A 68 -11.82 2.68 -4.03
N VAL A 69 -10.98 1.76 -3.51
CA VAL A 69 -11.39 0.43 -3.05
C VAL A 69 -11.83 0.43 -1.58
N GLN A 70 -11.49 1.46 -0.80
CA GLN A 70 -11.85 1.62 0.61
C GLN A 70 -13.34 1.37 0.93
N PRO A 71 -14.32 1.80 0.10
CA PRO A 71 -15.73 1.48 0.33
C PRO A 71 -16.03 -0.02 0.29
N ALA A 72 -15.35 -0.78 -0.58
CA ALA A 72 -15.53 -2.22 -0.71
C ALA A 72 -15.02 -2.99 0.52
N PHE A 73 -13.92 -2.54 1.13
CA PHE A 73 -13.38 -3.13 2.36
C PHE A 73 -14.27 -2.91 3.60
N ASN A 74 -15.05 -1.84 3.62
CA ASN A 74 -16.00 -1.54 4.70
C ASN A 74 -17.42 -2.06 4.42
N ALA A 75 -17.64 -2.65 3.25
CA ALA A 75 -18.95 -3.17 2.87
C ALA A 75 -19.22 -4.54 3.53
N PRO A 76 -20.48 -4.83 3.90
CA PRO A 76 -20.84 -6.13 4.45
C PRO A 76 -20.51 -7.28 3.46
N PRO A 77 -20.19 -8.50 3.93
CA PRO A 77 -19.71 -9.60 3.08
C PRO A 77 -20.63 -9.94 1.89
N GLN A 78 -21.92 -9.67 2.01
CA GLN A 78 -22.89 -9.83 0.91
C GLN A 78 -22.61 -8.90 -0.27
N ALA A 79 -22.13 -7.68 -0.05
CA ALA A 79 -21.76 -6.76 -1.12
C ALA A 79 -20.53 -7.23 -1.90
N LEU A 80 -19.60 -7.95 -1.26
CA LEU A 80 -18.46 -8.60 -1.93
C LEU A 80 -18.91 -9.82 -2.73
N LEU A 81 -19.86 -10.59 -2.22
CA LEU A 81 -20.51 -11.69 -2.96
C LEU A 81 -21.29 -11.16 -4.16
N ASP A 82 -21.99 -10.04 -4.03
CA ASP A 82 -22.68 -9.39 -5.14
C ASP A 82 -21.67 -8.83 -6.16
N LEU A 83 -20.55 -8.24 -5.74
CA LEU A 83 -19.48 -7.84 -6.66
C LEU A 83 -18.85 -9.04 -7.41
N ALA A 84 -18.63 -10.16 -6.71
CA ALA A 84 -18.01 -11.35 -7.27
C ALA A 84 -18.95 -12.20 -8.14
N LEU A 85 -20.24 -12.27 -7.80
CA LEU A 85 -21.27 -12.96 -8.58
C LEU A 85 -21.74 -12.11 -9.77
N ASN A 86 -21.70 -10.79 -9.62
CA ASN A 86 -22.13 -9.84 -10.64
C ASN A 86 -20.90 -9.31 -11.39
N TYR A 87 -20.20 -10.21 -12.11
CA TYR A 87 -19.28 -9.88 -13.23
C TYR A 87 -20.06 -9.23 -14.41
N GLY A 88 -20.96 -8.30 -14.10
CA GLY A 88 -21.72 -7.51 -15.04
C GLY A 88 -20.91 -6.28 -15.44
N TRP A 89 -21.12 -5.84 -16.68
CA TRP A 89 -20.53 -4.65 -17.29
C TRP A 89 -20.57 -3.38 -16.41
N GLU A 90 -21.48 -3.30 -15.43
CA GLU A 90 -21.63 -2.15 -14.52
C GLU A 90 -20.53 -2.06 -13.43
N ASN A 91 -20.02 -3.19 -12.92
CA ASN A 91 -18.91 -3.18 -11.95
C ASN A 91 -17.55 -2.97 -12.64
N LEU A 92 -17.45 -3.37 -13.91
CA LEU A 92 -16.30 -3.01 -14.73
C LEU A 92 -16.26 -1.49 -14.96
N LYS A 93 -17.41 -0.83 -15.13
CA LYS A 93 -17.50 0.64 -15.25
C LYS A 93 -17.08 1.36 -13.98
N SER A 94 -17.37 0.84 -12.78
CA SER A 94 -16.93 1.48 -11.54
C SER A 94 -15.41 1.38 -11.36
N VAL A 95 -14.81 0.22 -11.65
CA VAL A 95 -13.34 0.05 -11.70
C VAL A 95 -12.71 0.94 -12.79
N LEU A 96 -13.35 1.06 -13.95
CA LEU A 96 -12.92 1.94 -15.05
C LEU A 96 -13.07 3.43 -14.74
N ALA A 97 -14.12 3.82 -14.02
CA ALA A 97 -14.37 5.19 -13.59
C ALA A 97 -13.36 5.63 -12.51
N ILE A 98 -13.03 4.71 -11.59
CA ILE A 98 -11.97 4.87 -10.59
C ILE A 98 -10.60 5.03 -11.27
N ALA A 99 -10.32 4.23 -12.29
CA ALA A 99 -9.04 4.28 -12.99
C ALA A 99 -8.90 5.48 -13.94
N GLY A 100 -9.96 6.24 -14.22
CA GLY A 100 -9.98 7.38 -15.15
C GLY A 100 -9.72 7.04 -16.63
N SER A 101 -9.24 5.82 -16.94
CA SER A 101 -8.98 5.30 -18.29
C SER A 101 -8.96 3.77 -18.28
N LYS A 102 -9.47 3.15 -19.36
CA LYS A 102 -9.37 1.69 -19.61
C LYS A 102 -7.95 1.15 -19.44
N THR A 103 -6.95 1.93 -19.82
CA THR A 103 -5.54 1.53 -19.74
C THR A 103 -5.07 1.41 -18.30
N LYS A 104 -5.41 2.39 -17.43
CA LYS A 104 -5.03 2.37 -16.00
C LYS A 104 -5.73 1.25 -15.22
N ALA A 105 -6.97 0.90 -15.59
CA ALA A 105 -7.69 -0.22 -14.98
C ALA A 105 -7.10 -1.58 -15.38
N LEU A 106 -6.72 -1.73 -16.66
CA LEU A 106 -6.04 -2.93 -17.14
C LEU A 106 -4.65 -3.07 -16.54
N ASP A 107 -3.88 -1.97 -16.46
CA ASP A 107 -2.59 -1.96 -15.78
C ASP A 107 -2.76 -2.28 -14.29
N PHE A 108 -3.81 -1.77 -13.63
CA PHE A 108 -4.13 -2.14 -12.26
C PHE A 108 -4.40 -3.64 -12.08
N ILE A 109 -5.26 -4.22 -12.92
CA ILE A 109 -5.56 -5.67 -12.88
C ILE A 109 -4.29 -6.48 -13.14
N ARG A 110 -3.43 -6.03 -14.07
CA ARG A 110 -2.12 -6.63 -14.32
C ARG A 110 -1.19 -6.52 -13.11
N THR A 111 -1.15 -5.37 -12.44
CA THR A 111 -0.35 -5.17 -11.22
C THR A 111 -0.83 -6.03 -10.06
N MET A 112 -2.14 -6.24 -9.91
CA MET A 112 -2.72 -7.06 -8.83
C MET A 112 -2.55 -8.57 -9.05
N ILE A 113 -2.54 -9.01 -10.30
CA ILE A 113 -2.40 -10.44 -10.66
C ILE A 113 -0.93 -10.78 -10.97
N GLY A 114 -0.13 -9.78 -11.32
CA GLY A 114 1.29 -9.91 -11.65
C GLY A 114 2.17 -10.19 -10.44
N SER A 115 3.38 -10.66 -10.71
CA SER A 115 4.38 -10.85 -9.65
C SER A 115 4.72 -9.51 -9.01
N PRO A 116 4.72 -9.38 -7.66
CA PRO A 116 5.20 -8.18 -6.99
C PRO A 116 6.61 -7.77 -7.41
N GLU A 117 7.45 -8.75 -7.78
CA GLU A 117 8.80 -8.52 -8.28
C GLU A 117 8.79 -7.83 -9.65
N ASP A 118 7.94 -8.27 -10.58
CA ASP A 118 7.82 -7.66 -11.92
C ASP A 118 7.35 -6.22 -11.82
N VAL A 119 6.35 -5.96 -10.97
CA VAL A 119 5.87 -4.60 -10.69
C VAL A 119 7.02 -3.74 -10.16
N LEU A 120 7.77 -4.21 -9.17
CA LEU A 120 8.87 -3.41 -8.62
C LEU A 120 9.99 -3.16 -9.63
N ASN A 121 10.26 -4.12 -10.52
CA ASN A 121 11.23 -3.97 -11.61
C ASN A 121 10.79 -2.96 -12.69
N GLU A 122 9.49 -2.80 -12.94
CA GLU A 122 8.98 -1.78 -13.86
C GLU A 122 9.12 -0.36 -13.29
N TRP A 123 8.95 -0.21 -11.98
CA TRP A 123 8.92 1.09 -11.33
C TRP A 123 10.30 1.60 -10.90
N PHE A 124 11.21 0.72 -10.47
CA PHE A 124 12.43 1.10 -9.78
C PHE A 124 13.68 0.43 -10.37
N ASP A 125 14.78 1.19 -10.42
CA ASP A 125 16.07 0.67 -10.90
C ASP A 125 16.93 0.13 -9.74
N SER A 126 16.88 0.78 -8.58
CA SER A 126 17.71 0.42 -7.44
C SER A 126 17.13 -0.75 -6.63
N GLU A 127 17.93 -1.81 -6.47
CA GLU A 127 17.64 -2.90 -5.52
C GLU A 127 17.44 -2.39 -4.07
N ARG A 128 18.07 -1.27 -3.74
CA ARG A 128 17.92 -0.63 -2.42
C ARG A 128 16.49 -0.16 -2.16
N VAL A 129 15.71 0.13 -3.20
CA VAL A 129 14.29 0.48 -3.10
C VAL A 129 13.41 -0.76 -3.29
N LYS A 130 13.76 -1.66 -4.21
CA LYS A 130 12.97 -2.85 -4.52
C LYS A 130 12.93 -3.86 -3.36
N ALA A 131 14.06 -4.18 -2.74
CA ALA A 131 14.11 -5.20 -1.69
C ALA A 131 13.26 -4.85 -0.44
N PRO A 132 13.31 -3.62 0.11
CA PRO A 132 12.42 -3.23 1.21
C PRO A 132 10.94 -3.30 0.81
N LEU A 133 10.59 -2.85 -0.40
CA LEU A 133 9.20 -2.88 -0.87
C LEU A 133 8.69 -4.31 -1.05
N ALA A 134 9.49 -5.21 -1.63
CA ALA A 134 9.13 -6.62 -1.80
C ALA A 134 8.89 -7.32 -0.45
N ARG A 135 9.76 -7.05 0.54
CA ARG A 135 9.58 -7.51 1.91
C ARG A 135 8.25 -7.00 2.48
N LEU A 136 7.98 -5.70 2.40
CA LEU A 136 6.75 -5.10 2.94
C LEU A 136 5.49 -5.65 2.26
N CYS A 137 5.51 -5.85 0.94
CA CYS A 137 4.41 -6.49 0.21
C CYS A 137 4.12 -7.91 0.73
N SER A 138 5.16 -8.66 1.09
CA SER A 138 5.02 -10.02 1.64
C SER A 138 4.43 -10.01 3.06
N GLU A 139 4.71 -8.97 3.86
CA GLU A 139 4.21 -8.84 5.23
C GLU A 139 2.71 -8.46 5.27
N ILE A 140 2.24 -7.65 4.31
CA ILE A 140 0.84 -7.19 4.24
C ILE A 140 -0.13 -8.33 3.81
N GLY A 141 0.39 -9.38 3.17
CA GLY A 141 -0.40 -10.51 2.64
C GLY A 141 -0.84 -11.56 3.66
N ALA A 142 -0.36 -11.53 4.91
CA ALA A 142 -0.76 -12.50 5.93
C ALA A 142 -1.94 -11.97 6.77
N PRO A 143 -3.18 -12.47 6.56
CA PRO A 143 -4.20 -12.28 7.59
C PRO A 143 -3.65 -12.88 8.88
N HIS A 144 -3.52 -12.06 9.93
CA HIS A 144 -3.15 -12.58 11.24
C HIS A 144 -4.14 -13.71 11.57
N PRO A 145 -3.67 -14.95 11.82
CA PRO A 145 -4.56 -15.98 12.31
C PRO A 145 -5.14 -15.44 13.61
N LYS A 146 -6.45 -15.16 13.62
CA LYS A 146 -7.17 -14.90 14.86
C LYS A 146 -6.81 -16.07 15.77
N ARG A 147 -6.05 -15.78 16.83
CA ARG A 147 -5.72 -16.77 17.85
C ARG A 147 -7.07 -17.29 18.33
N ALA A 148 -7.40 -18.52 17.93
CA ALA A 148 -8.59 -19.19 18.44
C ALA A 148 -8.39 -19.24 19.95
N VAL A 149 -9.18 -18.46 20.68
CA VAL A 149 -9.29 -18.62 22.12
C VAL A 149 -9.90 -20.00 22.30
N ALA A 150 -9.09 -20.96 22.74
CA ALA A 150 -9.55 -22.30 23.07
C ALA A 150 -10.60 -22.18 24.19
N PRO A 151 -11.76 -22.84 24.07
CA PRO A 151 -12.69 -22.91 25.18
C PRO A 151 -12.06 -23.74 26.32
N ALA A 152 -12.26 -23.25 27.54
CA ALA A 152 -11.86 -23.89 28.79
C ALA A 152 -12.71 -25.13 29.09
#